data_AF-A0A061S9Y5-F1
#
_entry.id   AF-A0A061S9Y5-F1
#
_cell.length_a   1.000
_cell.length_b   1.000
_cell.length_c   1.000
_cell.angle_alpha   90.00
_cell.angle_beta   90.00
_cell.angle_gamma   90.00
#
_symmetry.space_group_name_H-M   'P 1'
#
loop_
_entity.id
_entity.type
_entity.pdbx_description
1 polymer ?
#
loop_
_entity_poly.entity_id
_entity_poly.type
_entity_poly.pdbx_seq_one_letter_code
_entity_poly.pdbx_strand_id
1 'polypeptide(L)'
;MSGATLVKSSPHLQYAVSGLRKFSSAPSSFSSAFKYCRNQVQTYDRENYLWCLLLPREAQAAAFSLRAFNVETALVADASKELPIQQMRLLWWRDSISSIFRGPMEAIPSHPVLQALSFVASRRPISQYWLARVLQTREADLEGSSPSNIADVEAYAEGTLSALNYLQLQGAGITSQAADHAASHLGKACGLATLLRGTPHHAGNRRCYIPAELLAKHKVSQEEIYAGRPSEGLKVCCGRNAELK
;
A
#
# COMPACT_ATOMS: atom_id res chain seq x y z
N MET A 1 30.99 -24.94 -29.06
CA MET A 1 30.34 -25.70 -27.97
C MET A 1 30.46 -24.86 -26.71
N SER A 2 29.36 -24.19 -26.37
CA SER A 2 29.31 -23.10 -25.38
C SER A 2 29.22 -23.66 -23.96
N GLY A 3 30.14 -23.25 -23.09
CA GLY A 3 30.16 -23.62 -21.68
C GLY A 3 29.15 -22.79 -20.88
N ALA A 4 28.12 -23.45 -20.37
CA ALA A 4 27.18 -22.86 -19.43
C ALA A 4 27.73 -22.97 -18.01
N THR A 5 28.19 -21.85 -17.47
CA THR A 5 28.58 -21.71 -16.07
C THR A 5 27.33 -21.78 -15.18
N LEU A 6 27.21 -22.87 -14.43
CA LEU A 6 26.21 -23.07 -13.38
C LEU A 6 26.36 -21.98 -12.30
N VAL A 7 25.41 -21.04 -12.26
CA VAL A 7 25.21 -20.15 -11.11
C VAL A 7 24.75 -21.02 -9.93
N LYS A 8 25.66 -21.32 -9.01
CA LYS A 8 25.35 -21.96 -7.73
C LYS A 8 24.42 -21.05 -6.94
N SER A 9 23.23 -21.56 -6.62
CA SER A 9 22.25 -20.89 -5.77
C SER A 9 22.79 -20.71 -4.35
N SER A 10 22.70 -19.48 -3.84
CA SER A 10 23.16 -19.11 -2.50
C SER A 10 22.30 -19.78 -1.40
N PRO A 11 22.91 -20.36 -0.34
CA PRO A 11 22.22 -21.15 0.69
C PRO A 11 21.30 -20.35 1.64
N HIS A 12 21.32 -19.01 1.57
CA HIS A 12 20.53 -18.15 2.47
C HIS A 12 19.03 -18.10 2.13
N LEU A 13 18.60 -18.57 0.95
CA LEU A 13 17.19 -18.59 0.53
C LEU A 13 16.42 -19.86 0.97
N GLN A 14 17.10 -20.87 1.54
CA GLN A 14 16.45 -22.15 1.89
C GLN A 14 15.81 -22.16 3.29
N TYR A 15 16.10 -21.20 4.16
CA TYR A 15 15.72 -21.27 5.58
C TYR A 15 14.37 -20.65 5.97
N ALA A 16 13.65 -19.97 5.07
CA ALA A 16 12.39 -19.28 5.43
C ALA A 16 11.10 -20.08 5.15
N VAL A 17 11.18 -21.26 4.53
CA VAL A 17 10.00 -21.97 3.98
C VAL A 17 9.45 -23.06 4.92
N SER A 18 10.19 -23.46 5.97
CA SER A 18 9.85 -24.63 6.79
C SER A 18 8.67 -24.44 7.77
N GLY A 19 8.22 -23.21 8.00
CA GLY A 19 7.11 -22.90 8.92
C GLY A 19 5.78 -22.51 8.27
N LEU A 20 5.67 -22.56 6.93
CA LEU A 20 4.48 -22.04 6.23
C LEU A 20 3.31 -23.03 6.32
N ARG A 21 2.33 -22.77 7.21
CA ARG A 21 1.02 -23.46 7.14
C ARG A 21 0.40 -23.19 5.76
N LYS A 22 0.12 -24.25 5.01
CA LYS A 22 -0.39 -24.16 3.64
C LYS A 22 -1.71 -23.39 3.59
N PHE A 23 -1.78 -22.38 2.71
CA PHE A 23 -3.03 -21.70 2.33
C PHE A 23 -3.85 -22.51 1.30
N SER A 24 -3.32 -23.67 0.85
CA SER A 24 -3.86 -24.44 -0.29
C SER A 24 -5.24 -25.07 -0.07
N SER A 25 -5.81 -24.98 1.13
CA SER A 25 -7.16 -25.47 1.45
C SER A 25 -7.96 -24.43 2.23
N ALA A 26 -8.06 -23.20 1.70
CA ALA A 26 -9.05 -22.26 2.21
C ALA A 26 -10.44 -22.88 2.07
N PRO A 27 -11.27 -22.90 3.13
CA PRO A 27 -12.66 -23.33 3.04
C PRO A 27 -13.38 -22.58 1.91
N SER A 28 -14.39 -23.21 1.29
CA SER A 28 -15.16 -22.62 0.19
C SER A 28 -15.72 -21.23 0.54
N SER A 29 -16.02 -20.98 1.82
CA SER A 29 -16.47 -19.70 2.36
C SER A 29 -15.48 -18.53 2.14
N PHE A 30 -14.18 -18.79 2.09
CA PHE A 30 -13.15 -17.76 1.88
C PHE A 30 -12.67 -17.65 0.42
N SER A 31 -13.02 -18.61 -0.43
CA SER A 31 -12.60 -18.63 -1.84
C SER A 31 -13.12 -17.42 -2.61
N SER A 32 -14.39 -17.05 -2.39
CA SER A 32 -15.00 -15.85 -2.97
C SER A 32 -14.31 -14.57 -2.49
N ALA A 33 -13.95 -14.50 -1.21
CA ALA A 33 -13.23 -13.38 -0.61
C ALA A 33 -11.84 -13.19 -1.25
N PHE A 34 -11.05 -14.25 -1.40
CA PHE A 34 -9.74 -14.18 -2.06
C PHE A 34 -9.85 -13.82 -3.54
N LYS A 35 -10.87 -14.35 -4.25
CA LYS A 35 -11.14 -13.99 -5.64
C LYS A 35 -11.45 -12.49 -5.76
N TYR A 36 -12.26 -11.96 -4.85
CA TYR A 36 -12.55 -10.54 -4.78
C TYR A 36 -11.27 -9.71 -4.55
N CYS A 37 -10.44 -10.08 -3.56
CA CYS A 37 -9.17 -9.38 -3.29
C CYS A 37 -8.27 -9.37 -4.53
N ARG A 38 -8.11 -10.52 -5.20
CA ARG A 38 -7.31 -10.61 -6.43
C ARG A 38 -7.85 -9.68 -7.52
N ASN A 39 -9.16 -9.66 -7.72
CA ASN A 39 -9.79 -8.80 -8.74
C ASN A 39 -9.62 -7.31 -8.42
N GLN A 40 -9.77 -6.91 -7.15
CA GLN A 40 -9.52 -5.52 -6.72
C GLN A 40 -8.10 -5.08 -7.08
N VAL A 41 -7.10 -5.90 -6.72
CA VAL A 41 -5.70 -5.60 -7.02
C VAL A 41 -5.44 -5.61 -8.52
N GLN A 42 -6.04 -6.54 -9.28
CA GLN A 42 -5.89 -6.57 -10.73
C GLN A 42 -6.41 -5.29 -11.41
N THR A 43 -7.53 -4.75 -10.92
CA THR A 43 -8.18 -3.56 -11.48
C THR A 43 -7.45 -2.27 -11.10
N TYR A 44 -7.10 -2.10 -9.82
CA TYR A 44 -6.64 -0.81 -9.29
C TYR A 44 -5.13 -0.75 -9.00
N ASP A 45 -4.43 -1.88 -8.96
CA ASP A 45 -3.00 -1.97 -8.61
C ASP A 45 -2.28 -3.01 -9.49
N ARG A 46 -2.29 -2.74 -10.80
CA ARG A 46 -1.86 -3.67 -11.86
C ARG A 46 -0.38 -4.09 -11.75
N GLU A 47 0.48 -3.21 -11.25
CA GLU A 47 1.90 -3.47 -11.02
C GLU A 47 2.08 -4.48 -9.88
N ASN A 48 1.46 -4.21 -8.72
CA ASN A 48 1.56 -5.15 -7.60
C ASN A 48 0.76 -6.42 -7.83
N TYR A 49 -0.27 -6.42 -8.69
CA TYR A 49 -0.93 -7.65 -9.13
C TYR A 49 0.08 -8.62 -9.76
N LEU A 50 0.94 -8.15 -10.68
CA LEU A 50 1.97 -8.99 -11.29
C LEU A 50 2.97 -9.50 -10.26
N TRP A 51 3.42 -8.60 -9.39
CA TRP A 51 4.35 -8.96 -8.33
C TRP A 51 3.77 -10.04 -7.40
N CYS A 52 2.50 -9.90 -7.00
CA CYS A 52 1.82 -10.89 -6.16
C CYS A 52 1.71 -12.26 -6.84
N LEU A 53 1.59 -12.33 -8.17
CA LEU A 53 1.56 -13.61 -8.89
C LEU A 53 2.90 -14.36 -8.86
N LEU A 54 4.01 -13.63 -8.71
CA LEU A 54 5.36 -14.21 -8.64
C LEU A 54 5.71 -14.74 -7.25
N LEU A 55 4.91 -14.40 -6.22
CA LEU A 55 5.11 -14.90 -4.87
C LEU A 55 4.76 -16.40 -4.76
N PRO A 56 5.40 -17.14 -3.83
CA PRO A 56 5.00 -18.51 -3.48
C PRO A 56 3.51 -18.58 -3.15
N ARG A 57 2.85 -19.68 -3.52
CA ARG A 57 1.39 -19.83 -3.33
C ARG A 57 0.94 -19.60 -1.89
N GLU A 58 1.79 -19.94 -0.93
CA GLU A 58 1.56 -19.77 0.51
C GLU A 58 1.65 -18.31 0.97
N ALA A 59 2.22 -17.40 0.18
CA ALA A 59 2.29 -15.97 0.46
C ALA A 59 1.24 -15.17 -0.33
N GLN A 60 0.73 -15.70 -1.45
CA GLN A 60 -0.21 -14.99 -2.32
C GLN A 60 -1.50 -14.58 -1.60
N ALA A 61 -2.05 -15.44 -0.73
CA ALA A 61 -3.26 -15.12 0.02
C ALA A 61 -3.07 -13.87 0.88
N ALA A 62 -1.99 -13.82 1.68
CA ALA A 62 -1.65 -12.65 2.47
C ALA A 62 -1.39 -11.42 1.58
N ALA A 63 -0.61 -11.58 0.52
CA ALA A 63 -0.25 -10.47 -0.37
C ALA A 63 -1.47 -9.85 -1.04
N PHE A 64 -2.37 -10.65 -1.63
CA PHE A 64 -3.58 -10.13 -2.28
C PHE A 64 -4.57 -9.53 -1.27
N SER A 65 -4.75 -10.12 -0.08
CA SER A 65 -5.64 -9.55 0.95
C SER A 65 -5.14 -8.20 1.45
N LEU A 66 -3.84 -8.09 1.73
CA LEU A 66 -3.21 -6.84 2.17
C LEU A 66 -3.25 -5.78 1.07
N ARG A 67 -2.94 -6.14 -0.19
CA ARG A 67 -3.01 -5.20 -1.32
C ARG A 67 -4.45 -4.76 -1.61
N ALA A 68 -5.44 -5.64 -1.47
CA ALA A 68 -6.85 -5.27 -1.61
C ALA A 68 -7.30 -4.30 -0.51
N PHE A 69 -6.88 -4.53 0.74
CA PHE A 69 -7.07 -3.56 1.82
C PHE A 69 -6.46 -2.21 1.48
N ASN A 70 -5.22 -2.18 0.97
CA ASN A 70 -4.56 -0.95 0.54
C ASN A 70 -5.34 -0.23 -0.56
N VAL A 71 -5.84 -0.95 -1.57
CA VAL A 71 -6.67 -0.41 -2.65
C VAL A 71 -7.92 0.27 -2.09
N GLU A 72 -8.71 -0.45 -1.30
CA GLU A 72 -10.00 0.07 -0.83
C GLU A 72 -9.84 1.27 0.10
N THR A 73 -8.82 1.25 0.96
CA THR A 73 -8.54 2.35 1.87
C THR A 73 -7.92 3.55 1.16
N ALA A 74 -7.17 3.36 0.05
CA ALA A 74 -6.70 4.45 -0.79
C ALA A 74 -7.84 5.13 -1.55
N LEU A 75 -8.79 4.35 -2.07
CA LEU A 75 -9.93 4.86 -2.83
C LEU A 75 -10.94 5.65 -1.98
N VAL A 76 -10.85 5.63 -0.65
CA VAL A 76 -11.77 6.37 0.22
C VAL A 76 -11.77 7.87 -0.10
N ALA A 77 -10.59 8.44 -0.38
CA ALA A 77 -10.47 9.87 -0.72
C ALA A 77 -11.18 10.21 -2.04
N ASP A 78 -11.23 9.26 -2.99
CA ASP A 78 -11.84 9.45 -4.31
C ASP A 78 -13.33 9.05 -4.33
N ALA A 79 -13.82 8.34 -3.30
CA ALA A 79 -15.18 7.79 -3.26
C ALA A 79 -16.29 8.80 -2.94
N SER A 80 -15.94 9.98 -2.42
CA SER A 80 -16.88 11.06 -2.08
C SER A 80 -16.17 12.40 -2.15
N LYS A 81 -16.91 13.51 -2.35
CA LYS A 81 -16.37 14.88 -2.21
C LYS A 81 -16.52 15.42 -0.78
N GLU A 82 -17.33 14.78 0.04
CA GLU A 82 -17.64 15.23 1.39
C GLU A 82 -16.68 14.61 2.41
N LEU A 83 -15.87 15.45 3.04
CA LEU A 83 -14.90 15.04 4.07
C LEU A 83 -15.54 14.20 5.20
N PRO A 84 -16.73 14.53 5.74
CA PRO A 84 -17.36 13.70 6.77
C PRO A 84 -17.63 12.26 6.30
N ILE A 85 -18.02 12.06 5.03
CA ILE A 85 -18.26 10.72 4.47
C ILE A 85 -16.95 9.94 4.35
N GLN A 86 -15.88 10.59 3.92
CA GLN A 86 -14.55 9.96 3.82
C GLN A 86 -14.04 9.53 5.20
N GLN A 87 -14.15 10.42 6.20
CA GLN A 87 -13.77 10.14 7.59
C GLN A 87 -14.59 8.99 8.19
N MET A 88 -15.91 8.98 7.99
CA MET A 88 -16.77 7.86 8.44
C MET A 88 -16.36 6.52 7.82
N ARG A 89 -15.92 6.49 6.55
CA ARG A 89 -15.44 5.27 5.90
C ARG A 89 -14.13 4.77 6.49
N LEU A 90 -13.16 5.64 6.76
CA LEU A 90 -11.91 5.24 7.44
C LEU A 90 -12.15 4.79 8.88
N LEU A 91 -13.06 5.46 9.60
CA LEU A 91 -13.50 5.05 10.92
C LEU A 91 -14.11 3.63 10.89
N TRP A 92 -15.01 3.36 9.95
CA TRP A 92 -15.58 2.03 9.76
C TRP A 92 -14.50 0.99 9.49
N TRP A 93 -13.51 1.30 8.66
CA TRP A 93 -12.36 0.42 8.41
C TRP A 93 -11.57 0.14 9.68
N ARG A 94 -11.31 1.15 10.49
CA ARG A 94 -10.57 1.03 11.75
C ARG A 94 -11.27 0.10 12.73
N ASP A 95 -12.58 0.31 12.92
CA ASP A 95 -13.38 -0.50 13.83
C ASP A 95 -13.50 -1.94 13.32
N SER A 96 -13.65 -2.11 12.00
CA SER A 96 -13.71 -3.41 11.34
C SER A 96 -12.39 -4.18 11.40
N ILE A 97 -11.24 -3.51 11.27
CA ILE A 97 -9.93 -4.13 11.49
C ILE A 97 -9.79 -4.51 12.96
N SER A 98 -10.22 -3.66 13.89
CA SER A 98 -10.18 -3.97 15.33
C SER A 98 -10.96 -5.23 15.68
N SER A 99 -12.12 -5.46 15.04
CA SER A 99 -12.92 -6.67 15.29
C SER A 99 -12.23 -7.96 14.86
N ILE A 100 -11.34 -7.94 13.87
CA ILE A 100 -10.51 -9.10 13.48
C ILE A 100 -9.61 -9.56 14.63
N PHE A 101 -9.09 -8.63 15.44
CA PHE A 101 -8.07 -8.92 16.46
C PHE A 101 -8.63 -9.00 17.89
N ARG A 102 -9.77 -8.37 18.16
CA ARG A 102 -10.34 -8.24 19.52
C ARG A 102 -11.72 -8.87 19.67
N GLY A 103 -12.44 -9.08 18.57
CA GLY A 103 -13.82 -9.53 18.58
C GLY A 103 -13.97 -11.04 18.38
N PRO A 104 -15.15 -11.60 18.74
CA PRO A 104 -15.52 -12.93 18.29
C PRO A 104 -15.67 -12.94 16.77
N MET A 105 -15.57 -14.12 16.13
CA MET A 105 -15.54 -14.23 14.65
C MET A 105 -16.82 -13.67 14.00
N GLU A 106 -17.95 -13.74 14.71
CA GLU A 106 -19.27 -13.22 14.33
C GLU A 106 -19.34 -11.68 14.29
N ALA A 107 -18.41 -11.00 14.99
CA ALA A 107 -18.34 -9.53 14.99
C ALA A 107 -17.57 -8.97 13.77
N ILE A 108 -16.95 -9.83 12.96
CA ILE A 108 -16.22 -9.41 11.75
C ILE A 108 -17.25 -9.17 10.64
N PRO A 109 -17.35 -7.95 10.07
CA PRO A 109 -18.28 -7.68 8.99
C PRO A 109 -18.08 -8.61 7.80
N SER A 110 -19.17 -8.93 7.09
CA SER A 110 -19.18 -9.77 5.88
C SER A 110 -18.59 -9.08 4.64
N HIS A 111 -17.53 -8.30 4.83
CA HIS A 111 -16.79 -7.65 3.76
C HIS A 111 -15.70 -8.61 3.23
N PRO A 112 -15.59 -8.84 1.90
CA PRO A 112 -14.63 -9.80 1.33
C PRO A 112 -13.18 -9.59 1.80
N VAL A 113 -12.70 -8.34 1.83
CA VAL A 113 -11.33 -8.04 2.30
C VAL A 113 -11.14 -8.37 3.79
N LEU A 114 -12.13 -8.07 4.64
CA LEU A 114 -12.04 -8.39 6.07
C LEU A 114 -12.07 -9.90 6.32
N GLN A 115 -12.90 -10.63 5.58
CA GLN A 115 -12.94 -12.10 5.65
C GLN A 115 -11.61 -12.73 5.18
N ALA A 116 -11.00 -12.18 4.13
CA ALA A 116 -9.71 -12.66 3.66
C ALA A 116 -8.59 -12.32 4.67
N LEU A 117 -8.59 -11.10 5.23
CA LEU A 117 -7.65 -10.69 6.27
C LEU A 117 -7.80 -11.49 7.56
N SER A 118 -9.02 -11.79 8.00
CA SER A 118 -9.26 -12.60 9.20
C SER A 118 -8.73 -14.02 9.02
N PHE A 119 -8.92 -14.61 7.84
CA PHE A 119 -8.32 -15.90 7.49
C PHE A 119 -6.79 -15.83 7.54
N VAL A 120 -6.18 -14.79 6.97
CA VAL A 120 -4.72 -14.60 6.99
C VAL A 120 -4.21 -14.42 8.43
N ALA A 121 -4.87 -13.58 9.24
CA ALA A 121 -4.53 -13.33 10.63
C ALA A 121 -4.65 -14.60 11.51
N SER A 122 -5.58 -15.50 11.20
CA SER A 122 -5.69 -16.80 11.91
C SER A 122 -4.52 -17.76 11.64
N ARG A 123 -3.74 -17.51 10.59
CA ARG A 123 -2.63 -18.39 10.13
C ARG A 123 -1.26 -17.75 10.22
N ARG A 124 -1.19 -16.42 10.28
CA ARG A 124 0.04 -15.62 10.25
C ARG A 124 -0.01 -14.54 11.32
N PRO A 125 1.11 -14.22 11.97
CA PRO A 125 1.18 -13.16 12.97
C PRO A 125 1.18 -11.77 12.29
N ILE A 126 0.09 -11.43 11.61
CA ILE A 126 -0.10 -10.11 11.02
C ILE A 126 -0.34 -9.09 12.12
N SER A 127 0.38 -7.97 12.08
CA SER A 127 0.28 -6.93 13.09
C SER A 127 -0.94 -6.02 12.89
N GLN A 128 -1.83 -5.97 13.90
CA GLN A 128 -2.90 -4.96 13.96
C GLN A 128 -2.32 -3.54 13.89
N TYR A 129 -1.16 -3.31 14.50
CA TYR A 129 -0.52 -2.00 14.53
C TYR A 129 -0.24 -1.45 13.13
N TRP A 130 0.30 -2.26 12.22
CA TRP A 130 0.61 -1.78 10.87
C TRP A 130 -0.65 -1.52 10.03
N LEU A 131 -1.71 -2.33 10.19
CA LEU A 131 -3.01 -2.05 9.55
C LEU A 131 -3.62 -0.74 10.06
N ALA A 132 -3.57 -0.51 11.37
CA ALA A 132 -4.04 0.72 11.98
C ALA A 132 -3.18 1.93 11.56
N ARG A 133 -1.86 1.75 11.41
CA ARG A 133 -0.95 2.81 10.97
C ARG A 133 -1.28 3.30 9.55
N VAL A 134 -1.62 2.38 8.66
CA VAL A 134 -2.08 2.70 7.29
C VAL A 134 -3.34 3.56 7.33
N LEU A 135 -4.32 3.21 8.15
CA LEU A 135 -5.56 3.99 8.30
C LEU A 135 -5.29 5.36 8.92
N GLN A 136 -4.54 5.43 10.01
CA GLN A 136 -4.18 6.68 10.68
C GLN A 136 -3.46 7.64 9.73
N THR A 137 -2.54 7.13 8.91
CA THR A 137 -1.80 7.95 7.94
C THR A 137 -2.75 8.54 6.89
N ARG A 138 -3.75 7.78 6.44
CA ARG A 138 -4.77 8.29 5.51
C ARG A 138 -5.75 9.25 6.17
N GLU A 139 -6.13 9.02 7.43
CA GLU A 139 -6.97 9.94 8.19
C GLU A 139 -6.32 11.32 8.28
N ALA A 140 -5.03 11.37 8.66
CA ALA A 140 -4.26 12.62 8.70
C ALA A 140 -4.13 13.28 7.31
N ASP A 141 -3.96 12.49 6.26
CA ASP A 141 -3.90 12.99 4.87
C ASP A 141 -5.22 13.61 4.39
N LEU A 142 -6.37 13.13 4.88
CA LEU A 142 -7.67 13.72 4.56
C LEU A 142 -7.83 15.16 5.09
N GLU A 143 -7.06 15.55 6.11
CA GLU A 143 -7.07 16.91 6.66
C GLU A 143 -6.46 17.95 5.69
N GLY A 144 -5.80 17.49 4.62
CA GLY A 144 -5.46 18.32 3.46
C GLY A 144 -4.20 19.17 3.60
N SER A 145 -3.34 18.86 4.58
CA SER A 145 -2.07 19.58 4.74
C SER A 145 -1.07 19.17 3.65
N SER A 146 -0.62 20.14 2.85
CA SER A 146 0.49 19.90 1.92
C SER A 146 1.78 19.61 2.70
N PRO A 147 2.64 18.69 2.23
CA PRO A 147 3.90 18.42 2.89
C PRO A 147 4.79 19.67 2.86
N SER A 148 5.42 19.98 3.99
CA SER A 148 6.33 21.13 4.09
C SER A 148 7.67 20.81 3.46
N ASN A 149 8.18 19.60 3.71
CA ASN A 149 9.51 19.14 3.29
C ASN A 149 9.45 17.68 2.79
N ILE A 150 10.59 17.14 2.34
CA ILE A 150 10.69 15.76 1.83
C ILE A 150 10.40 14.73 2.92
N ALA A 151 10.79 14.99 4.18
CA ALA A 151 10.58 14.07 5.28
C ALA A 151 9.09 13.83 5.56
N ASP A 152 8.22 14.83 5.34
CA ASP A 152 6.77 14.66 5.47
C ASP A 152 6.22 13.66 4.42
N VAL A 153 6.72 13.74 3.18
CA VAL A 153 6.37 12.80 2.09
C VAL A 153 6.90 11.40 2.39
N GLU A 154 8.12 11.29 2.90
CA GLU A 154 8.68 10.02 3.35
C GLU A 154 7.90 9.43 4.53
N ALA A 155 7.43 10.25 5.46
CA ALA A 155 6.61 9.82 6.59
C ALA A 155 5.25 9.28 6.13
N TYR A 156 4.63 9.92 5.13
CA TYR A 156 3.42 9.41 4.49
C TYR A 156 3.67 8.05 3.81
N ALA A 157 4.74 7.94 3.03
CA ALA A 157 5.10 6.69 2.34
C ALA A 157 5.45 5.55 3.32
N GLU A 158 6.11 5.89 4.43
CA GLU A 158 6.40 4.97 5.53
C GLU A 158 5.11 4.46 6.20
N GLY A 159 4.19 5.38 6.50
CA GLY A 159 2.91 5.06 7.12
C GLY A 159 1.96 4.26 6.24
N THR A 160 2.17 4.24 4.92
CA THR A 160 1.31 3.55 3.94
C THR A 160 2.01 2.35 3.29
N LEU A 161 2.85 2.57 2.28
CA LEU A 161 3.46 1.49 1.50
C LEU A 161 4.51 0.71 2.30
N SER A 162 5.33 1.35 3.15
CA SER A 162 6.27 0.60 3.99
C SER A 162 5.54 -0.24 5.02
N ALA A 163 4.52 0.32 5.69
CA ALA A 163 3.64 -0.44 6.59
C ALA A 163 3.03 -1.67 5.92
N LEU A 164 2.61 -1.55 4.66
CA LEU A 164 2.11 -2.66 3.87
C LEU A 164 3.17 -3.72 3.56
N ASN A 165 4.40 -3.30 3.27
CA ASN A 165 5.52 -4.20 3.04
C ASN A 165 5.90 -4.97 4.31
N TYR A 166 5.87 -4.34 5.50
CA TYR A 166 6.06 -5.04 6.78
C TYR A 166 5.00 -6.12 6.99
N LEU A 167 3.74 -5.80 6.71
CA LEU A 167 2.63 -6.77 6.77
C LEU A 167 2.84 -7.93 5.79
N GLN A 168 3.42 -7.68 4.61
CA GLN A 168 3.72 -8.72 3.63
C GLN A 168 4.86 -9.63 4.08
N LEU A 169 5.92 -9.08 4.70
CA LEU A 169 6.97 -9.88 5.32
C LEU A 169 6.39 -10.78 6.42
N GLN A 170 5.56 -10.23 7.30
CA GLN A 170 4.85 -10.99 8.34
C GLN A 170 3.96 -12.08 7.75
N GLY A 171 3.21 -11.76 6.69
CA GLY A 171 2.35 -12.72 5.98
C GLY A 171 3.12 -13.83 5.28
N ALA A 172 4.35 -13.55 4.84
CA ALA A 172 5.28 -14.53 4.31
C ALA A 172 6.00 -15.33 5.41
N GLY A 173 5.86 -14.95 6.69
CA GLY A 173 6.58 -15.58 7.80
C GLY A 173 8.05 -15.18 7.88
N ILE A 174 8.42 -14.04 7.29
CA ILE A 174 9.77 -13.50 7.33
C ILE A 174 9.90 -12.59 8.55
N THR A 175 10.89 -12.86 9.39
CA THR A 175 11.24 -12.03 10.55
C THR A 175 12.73 -11.74 10.47
N SER A 176 13.08 -10.53 10.03
CA SER A 176 14.46 -10.12 9.85
C SER A 176 14.55 -8.61 9.85
N GLN A 177 15.38 -8.05 10.74
CA GLN A 177 15.63 -6.62 10.81
C GLN A 177 16.17 -6.07 9.48
N ALA A 178 17.02 -6.82 8.78
CA ALA A 178 17.52 -6.42 7.48
C ALA A 178 16.39 -6.38 6.42
N ALA A 179 15.45 -7.33 6.47
CA ALA A 179 14.28 -7.32 5.59
C ALA A 179 13.35 -6.14 5.91
N ASP A 180 13.16 -5.80 7.18
CA ASP A 180 12.38 -4.65 7.60
C ASP A 180 13.02 -3.34 7.13
N HIS A 181 14.33 -3.15 7.31
CA HIS A 181 15.02 -1.97 6.77
C HIS A 181 14.87 -1.86 5.24
N ALA A 182 15.02 -2.98 4.51
CA ALA A 182 14.80 -3.00 3.07
C ALA A 182 13.34 -2.66 2.71
N ALA A 183 12.36 -3.19 3.45
CA ALA A 183 10.94 -2.90 3.25
C ALA A 183 10.60 -1.42 3.50
N SER A 184 11.23 -0.78 4.49
CA SER A 184 11.12 0.66 4.74
C SER A 184 11.60 1.48 3.55
N HIS A 185 12.84 1.26 3.10
CA HIS A 185 13.40 2.01 1.99
C HIS A 185 12.65 1.77 0.68
N LEU A 186 12.27 0.53 0.41
CA LEU A 186 11.48 0.19 -0.77
C LEU A 186 10.09 0.82 -0.72
N GLY A 187 9.41 0.77 0.42
CA GLY A 187 8.09 1.36 0.60
C GLY A 187 8.11 2.87 0.43
N LYS A 188 9.11 3.55 0.99
CA LYS A 188 9.35 4.98 0.77
C LYS A 188 9.59 5.28 -0.70
N ALA A 189 10.56 4.63 -1.34
CA ALA A 189 10.89 4.89 -2.74
C ALA A 189 9.68 4.68 -3.68
N CYS A 190 8.98 3.55 -3.54
CA CYS A 190 7.76 3.28 -4.32
C CYS A 190 6.63 4.27 -4.00
N GLY A 191 6.50 4.69 -2.74
CA GLY A 191 5.49 5.66 -2.31
C GLY A 191 5.73 7.03 -2.91
N LEU A 192 6.97 7.55 -2.85
CA LEU A 192 7.35 8.79 -3.51
C LEU A 192 7.10 8.71 -5.03
N ALA A 193 7.52 7.63 -5.68
CA ALA A 193 7.28 7.43 -7.11
C ALA A 193 5.78 7.41 -7.46
N THR A 194 4.96 6.78 -6.60
CA THR A 194 3.50 6.74 -6.76
C THR A 194 2.87 8.12 -6.63
N LEU A 195 3.27 8.90 -5.62
CA LEU A 195 2.79 10.27 -5.42
C LEU A 195 3.20 11.19 -6.57
N LEU A 196 4.46 11.10 -7.03
CA LEU A 196 4.96 11.87 -8.17
C LEU A 196 4.18 11.54 -9.45
N ARG A 197 3.99 10.25 -9.75
CA ARG A 197 3.18 9.81 -10.90
C ARG A 197 1.71 10.20 -10.75
N GLY A 198 1.21 10.23 -9.53
CA GLY A 198 -0.16 10.62 -9.19
C GLY A 198 -0.43 12.12 -9.19
N THR A 199 0.60 12.97 -9.38
CA THR A 199 0.48 14.44 -9.36
C THR A 199 -0.69 14.98 -10.19
N PRO A 200 -0.93 14.56 -11.47
CA PRO A 200 -2.07 15.06 -12.23
C PRO A 200 -3.43 14.74 -11.58
N HIS A 201 -3.58 13.51 -11.06
CA HIS A 201 -4.81 13.07 -10.37
C HIS A 201 -5.04 13.86 -9.09
N HIS A 202 -4.00 14.01 -8.27
CA HIS A 202 -4.08 14.76 -7.02
C HIS A 202 -4.36 16.24 -7.25
N ALA A 203 -3.75 16.85 -8.28
CA ALA A 203 -4.00 18.23 -8.67
C ALA A 203 -5.47 18.48 -9.03
N GLY A 204 -6.10 17.57 -9.78
CA GLY A 204 -7.53 17.64 -10.10
C GLY A 204 -8.45 17.62 -8.87
N ASN A 205 -7.99 17.02 -7.77
CA ASN A 205 -8.67 16.98 -6.48
C ASN A 205 -8.19 18.08 -5.50
N ARG A 206 -7.45 19.08 -5.98
CA ARG A 206 -6.81 20.15 -5.20
C ARG A 206 -5.96 19.62 -4.04
N ARG A 207 -5.22 18.54 -4.28
CA ARG A 207 -4.20 17.99 -3.37
C ARG A 207 -2.81 18.10 -3.99
N CYS A 208 -1.82 18.44 -3.18
CA CYS A 208 -0.44 18.56 -3.60
C CYS A 208 0.47 17.77 -2.65
N TYR A 209 1.25 16.85 -3.21
CA TYR A 209 2.23 16.05 -2.47
C TYR A 209 3.69 16.48 -2.75
N ILE A 210 3.87 17.55 -3.53
CA ILE A 210 5.18 18.15 -3.74
C ILE A 210 5.48 19.05 -2.54
N PRO A 211 6.63 18.89 -1.87
CA PRO A 211 6.97 19.70 -0.71
C PRO A 211 6.93 21.21 -0.98
N ALA A 212 6.34 21.97 -0.05
CA ALA A 212 6.25 23.42 -0.14
C ALA A 212 7.65 24.07 -0.24
N GLU A 213 8.64 23.54 0.46
CA GLU A 213 10.04 23.96 0.35
C GLU A 213 10.57 23.83 -1.09
N LEU A 214 10.26 22.72 -1.77
CA LEU A 214 10.71 22.48 -3.14
C LEU A 214 10.02 23.41 -4.13
N LEU A 215 8.71 23.62 -3.95
CA LEU A 215 7.94 24.59 -4.73
C LEU A 215 8.51 26.00 -4.60
N ALA A 216 8.78 26.45 -3.37
CA ALA A 216 9.36 27.75 -3.09
C ALA A 216 10.76 27.92 -3.71
N LYS A 217 11.62 26.89 -3.57
CA LYS A 217 12.96 26.86 -4.17
C LYS A 217 12.95 27.06 -5.69
N HIS A 218 11.94 26.51 -6.35
CA HIS A 218 11.78 26.59 -7.81
C HIS A 218 10.79 27.67 -8.27
N LYS A 219 10.32 28.53 -7.35
CA LYS A 219 9.37 29.62 -7.61
C LYS A 219 8.08 29.16 -8.29
N VAL A 220 7.59 27.98 -7.91
CA VAL A 220 6.33 27.41 -8.40
C VAL A 220 5.27 27.60 -7.33
N SER A 221 4.10 28.13 -7.69
CA SER A 221 2.96 28.21 -6.77
C SER A 221 2.17 26.89 -6.74
N GLN A 222 1.46 26.62 -5.65
CA GLN A 222 0.56 25.45 -5.59
C GLN A 222 -0.58 25.54 -6.63
N GLU A 223 -1.05 26.75 -6.95
CA GLU A 223 -2.08 26.94 -7.97
C GLU A 223 -1.60 26.55 -9.37
N GLU A 224 -0.30 26.68 -9.68
CA GLU A 224 0.26 26.15 -10.93
C GLU A 224 0.16 24.63 -11.00
N ILE A 225 0.32 23.94 -9.87
CA ILE A 225 0.14 22.48 -9.78
C ILE A 225 -1.32 22.14 -10.07
N TYR A 226 -2.25 22.81 -9.38
CA TYR A 226 -3.69 22.57 -9.54
C TYR A 226 -4.19 22.90 -10.95
N ALA A 227 -3.61 23.91 -11.59
CA ALA A 227 -3.96 24.29 -12.96
C ALA A 227 -3.44 23.30 -14.02
N GLY A 228 -2.51 22.39 -13.67
CA GLY A 228 -1.93 21.41 -14.59
C GLY A 228 -1.15 22.04 -15.75
N ARG A 229 -0.77 23.33 -15.66
CA ARG A 229 -0.12 24.04 -16.77
C ARG A 229 1.38 23.73 -16.76
N PRO A 230 1.95 23.21 -17.86
CA PRO A 230 3.38 22.91 -17.90
C PRO A 230 4.20 24.20 -17.76
N SER A 231 5.00 24.29 -16.69
CA SER A 231 6.00 25.34 -16.47
C SER A 231 7.39 24.73 -16.31
N GLU A 232 8.45 25.52 -16.53
CA GLU A 232 9.82 25.01 -16.41
C GLU A 232 10.14 24.62 -14.95
N GLY A 233 9.61 25.38 -13.98
CA GLY A 233 9.70 25.02 -12.56
C GLY A 233 8.96 23.73 -12.24
N LEU A 234 7.82 23.48 -12.88
CA LEU A 234 7.03 22.25 -12.70
C LEU A 234 7.76 21.01 -13.21
N LYS A 235 8.45 21.10 -14.35
CA LYS A 235 9.29 20.02 -14.87
C LYS A 235 10.45 19.70 -13.94
N VAL A 236 11.00 20.69 -13.25
CA VAL A 236 12.08 20.49 -12.29
C VAL A 236 11.55 19.83 -11.01
N CYS A 237 10.38 20.22 -10.53
CA CYS A 237 9.76 19.63 -9.33
C CYS A 237 9.23 18.21 -9.54
N CYS A 238 8.67 17.90 -10.72
CA CYS A 238 8.00 16.62 -11.01
C CYS A 238 8.84 15.66 -11.89
N GLY A 239 9.97 16.14 -12.44
CA GLY A 239 10.77 15.42 -13.43
C GLY A 239 10.35 15.69 -14.88
N ARG A 240 11.29 15.41 -15.81
CA ARG A 240 11.18 15.72 -17.26
C ARG A 240 9.96 15.13 -17.99
N ASN A 241 9.26 14.16 -17.41
CA ASN A 241 8.09 13.50 -18.02
C ASN A 241 6.74 14.05 -17.53
N ALA A 242 6.72 15.20 -16.85
CA ALA A 242 5.49 15.86 -16.41
C ALA A 242 4.73 16.54 -17.56
N GLU A 243 4.23 15.76 -18.52
CA GLU A 243 3.09 16.18 -19.35
C GLU A 243 1.81 15.94 -18.54
N LEU A 244 1.31 16.98 -17.87
CA LEU A 244 0.11 16.95 -17.01
C LEU A 244 -1.21 16.94 -17.82
N LYS A 245 -1.28 16.16 -18.91
CA LYS A 245 -2.48 16.10 -19.77
C LYS A 245 -3.61 15.30 -19.14
#